data_AF-A0A8T5IAB3-F1
#
_entry.id   AF-A0A8T5IAB3-F1
#
_cell.length_a   1.000
_cell.length_b   1.000
_cell.length_c   1.000
_cell.angle_alpha   90.00
_cell.angle_beta   90.00
_cell.angle_gamma   90.00
#
_symmetry.space_group_name_H-M   'P 1'
#
loop_
_entity.id
_entity.type
_entity.pdbx_description
1 polymer ?
#
loop_
_entity_poly.entity_id
_entity_poly.type
_entity_poly.pdbx_seq_one_letter_code
_entity_poly.pdbx_strand_id
1 'polypeptide(L)' 'MDDGNGEGDLVTNQNDSGRSVPGYVCSSDAYNCGDFASIEDAQIVFDACGGVGNDVHRLDGDKDGEACESLAA' A
#
# COMPACT_ATOMS: atom_id res chain seq x y z
N MET A 1 -25.42 11.24 15.46
CA MET A 1 -24.46 11.75 14.47
C MET A 1 -23.09 11.64 15.14
N ASP A 2 -22.48 10.47 15.28
CA ASP A 2 -22.58 9.23 14.52
C ASP A 2 -22.25 8.06 15.44
N ASP A 3 -22.78 6.90 15.10
CA ASP A 3 -22.90 5.70 15.93
C ASP A 3 -21.58 4.95 16.11
N GLY A 4 -21.34 4.49 17.35
CA GLY A 4 -20.24 3.59 17.66
C GLY A 4 -20.45 2.22 17.00
N ASN A 5 -19.48 1.81 16.19
CA ASN A 5 -19.28 0.43 15.77
C ASN A 5 -17.79 0.10 15.91
N GLY A 6 -17.49 -0.75 16.90
CA GLY A 6 -16.18 -1.33 17.11
C GLY A 6 -16.11 -2.66 16.37
N GLU A 7 -15.52 -2.63 15.19
CA GLU A 7 -15.06 -3.81 14.48
C GLU A 7 -13.61 -4.08 14.90
N GLY A 8 -13.41 -5.23 15.54
CA GLY A 8 -12.12 -5.66 16.07
C GLY A 8 -11.15 -5.92 14.93
N ASP A 9 -10.14 -5.08 14.81
CA ASP A 9 -9.05 -5.27 13.86
C ASP A 9 -7.80 -5.75 14.62
N LEU A 10 -7.41 -6.99 14.35
CA LEU A 10 -6.17 -7.54 14.86
C LEU A 10 -5.02 -6.94 14.04
N VAL A 11 -4.20 -6.12 14.72
CA VAL A 11 -2.73 -5.95 14.53
C VAL A 11 -2.32 -5.08 13.34
N THR A 12 -1.62 -3.95 13.46
CA THR A 12 -0.61 -3.47 14.42
C THR A 12 -0.59 -1.93 14.51
N ASN A 13 -0.06 -1.43 15.63
CA ASN A 13 0.34 -0.06 16.01
C ASN A 13 -0.05 1.15 15.14
N GLN A 14 -1.02 1.86 15.69
CA GLN A 14 -1.60 3.13 15.29
C GLN A 14 -0.66 4.33 15.56
N ASN A 15 -0.41 5.16 14.53
CA ASN A 15 -0.15 6.59 14.70
C ASN A 15 -0.60 7.35 13.46
N ASP A 16 -1.90 7.65 13.46
CA ASP A 16 -2.61 8.48 12.51
C ASP A 16 -2.31 9.97 12.73
N SER A 17 -1.64 10.58 11.76
CA SER A 17 -1.77 11.99 11.38
C SER A 17 -1.49 12.17 9.87
N GLY A 18 -1.64 11.11 9.08
CA GLY A 18 -1.25 11.06 7.67
C GLY A 18 -0.90 9.65 7.18
N ARG A 19 -1.90 8.76 7.16
CA ARG A 19 -1.96 7.45 6.47
C ARG A 19 -0.61 6.74 6.25
N SER A 20 0.11 6.47 7.34
CA SER A 20 1.22 5.51 7.36
C SER A 20 0.67 4.19 7.85
N VAL A 21 0.52 3.23 6.95
CA VAL A 21 0.39 1.82 7.33
C VAL A 21 1.67 1.40 8.08
N PRO A 22 1.57 0.79 9.27
CA PRO A 22 2.72 0.52 10.12
C PRO A 22 3.58 -0.60 9.54
N GLY A 23 4.47 -0.22 8.62
CA GLY A 23 5.37 -1.12 7.91
C GLY A 23 5.87 -0.55 6.60
N TYR A 24 5.09 0.34 5.95
CA TYR A 24 5.41 0.86 4.62
C TYR A 24 5.48 2.38 4.60
N VAL A 25 6.53 2.91 3.95
CA VAL A 25 6.79 4.35 3.84
C VAL A 25 6.04 4.94 2.65
N CYS A 26 4.78 5.34 2.83
CA CYS A 26 3.94 5.88 1.74
C CYS A 26 4.12 7.38 1.47
N SER A 27 5.01 8.06 2.20
CA SER A 27 5.21 9.53 2.11
C SER A 27 6.25 9.94 1.07
N SER A 28 6.95 8.98 0.46
CA SER A 28 8.01 9.21 -0.52
C SER A 28 8.21 7.96 -1.35
N ASP A 29 8.81 8.11 -2.53
CA ASP A 29 9.15 6.98 -3.40
C ASP A 29 10.28 6.12 -2.77
N ALA A 30 9.89 5.13 -1.98
CA ALA A 30 10.79 4.29 -1.17
C ALA A 30 10.93 2.83 -1.67
N TYR A 31 10.01 2.35 -2.51
CA TYR A 31 9.98 0.97 -2.98
C TYR A 31 9.81 0.93 -4.49
N ASN A 32 10.46 -0.01 -5.14
CA ASN A 32 10.31 -0.31 -6.56
C ASN A 32 9.96 -1.79 -6.74
N CYS A 33 9.54 -2.17 -7.95
CA CYS A 33 9.26 -3.57 -8.26
C CYS A 33 10.44 -4.51 -8.00
N GLY A 34 11.69 -4.05 -8.16
CA GLY A 34 12.88 -4.85 -7.85
C GLY A 34 13.13 -5.08 -6.35
N ASP A 35 12.46 -4.35 -5.46
CA ASP A 35 12.56 -4.53 -4.01
C ASP A 35 11.66 -5.68 -3.50
N PHE A 36 10.70 -6.11 -4.32
CA PHE A 36 9.75 -7.17 -3.97
C PHE A 36 10.14 -8.51 -4.60
N ALA A 37 9.91 -9.58 -3.84
CA ALA A 37 10.11 -10.95 -4.33
C ALA A 37 8.94 -11.45 -5.18
N SER A 38 7.74 -10.86 -4.97
CA SER A 38 6.48 -11.30 -5.59
C SER A 38 5.59 -10.11 -5.89
N ILE A 39 4.71 -10.24 -6.89
CA ILE A 39 3.62 -9.29 -7.16
C ILE A 39 2.77 -9.09 -5.91
N GLU A 40 2.46 -10.17 -5.18
CA GLU A 40 1.61 -10.12 -3.99
C GLU A 40 2.17 -9.19 -2.90
N ASP A 41 3.49 -9.21 -2.67
CA ASP A 41 4.15 -8.30 -1.73
C ASP A 41 4.09 -6.84 -2.21
N ALA A 42 4.31 -6.60 -3.51
CA ALA A 42 4.23 -5.27 -4.11
C ALA A 42 2.80 -4.70 -4.05
N GLN A 43 1.80 -5.54 -4.33
CA GLN A 43 0.39 -5.19 -4.28
C GLN A 43 -0.03 -4.79 -2.87
N ILE A 44 0.44 -5.49 -1.84
CA ILE A 44 0.17 -5.12 -0.44
C ILE A 44 0.66 -3.70 -0.15
N VAL A 45 1.89 -3.35 -0.57
CA VAL A 45 2.43 -2.00 -0.36
C VAL A 45 1.66 -0.95 -1.16
N PHE A 46 1.37 -1.26 -2.42
CA PHE A 46 0.61 -0.40 -3.30
C PHE A 46 -0.77 -0.07 -2.71
N ASP A 47 -1.56 -1.09 -2.36
CA ASP A 47 -2.90 -0.93 -1.77
C ASP A 47 -2.83 -0.18 -0.43
N ALA A 48 -1.83 -0.51 0.40
CA ALA A 48 -1.63 0.10 1.70
C ALA A 48 -1.27 1.59 1.60
N CYS A 49 -0.57 2.00 0.54
CA CYS A 49 -0.22 3.39 0.24
C CYS A 49 -1.30 4.16 -0.54
N GLY A 50 -2.41 3.50 -0.89
CA GLY A 50 -3.58 4.11 -1.52
C GLY A 50 -3.85 3.68 -2.96
N GLY A 51 -3.09 2.71 -3.46
CA GLY A 51 -3.27 2.05 -4.75
C GLY A 51 -3.25 3.03 -5.92
N VAL A 52 -4.08 2.75 -6.94
CA VAL A 52 -4.18 3.56 -8.17
C VAL A 52 -4.45 5.04 -7.88
N GLY A 53 -5.19 5.32 -6.81
CA GLY A 53 -5.54 6.68 -6.40
C GLY A 53 -4.37 7.46 -5.81
N ASN A 54 -3.34 6.77 -5.30
CA ASN A 54 -2.18 7.38 -4.66
C ASN A 54 -0.93 6.48 -4.79
N ASP A 55 -0.49 6.26 -6.03
CA ASP A 55 0.71 5.50 -6.31
C ASP A 55 1.99 6.36 -6.14
N VAL A 56 2.42 6.52 -4.90
CA VAL A 56 3.62 7.29 -4.53
C VAL A 56 4.90 6.59 -5.00
N HIS A 57 4.86 5.26 -5.04
CA HIS A 57 5.98 4.38 -5.37
C HIS A 57 6.08 4.07 -6.87
N ARG A 58 5.08 4.46 -7.64
CA ARG A 58 5.00 4.20 -9.08
C ARG A 58 5.11 2.71 -9.39
N LEU A 59 4.55 1.87 -8.52
CA LEU A 59 4.54 0.41 -8.67
C LEU A 59 3.56 -0.01 -9.78
N ASP A 60 2.53 0.79 -10.03
CA ASP A 60 1.53 0.61 -11.08
C ASP A 60 1.71 1.71 -12.13
N GLY A 61 2.54 1.41 -13.12
CA GLY A 61 2.96 2.38 -14.13
C GLY A 61 1.86 2.73 -15.13
N ASP A 62 0.99 1.78 -15.43
CA ASP A 62 -0.09 1.89 -16.42
C ASP A 62 -1.46 2.21 -15.79
N LYS A 63 -1.55 2.11 -14.45
CA LYS A 63 -2.67 2.51 -13.59
C LYS A 63 -3.89 1.61 -13.74
N ASP A 64 -3.65 0.33 -13.98
CA ASP A 64 -4.72 -0.67 -14.11
C ASP A 64 -5.16 -1.27 -12.76
N GLY A 65 -4.38 -1.04 -11.70
CA GLY A 65 -4.61 -1.58 -10.36
C GLY A 65 -3.71 -2.74 -9.96
N GLU A 66 -2.84 -3.21 -10.86
CA GLU A 66 -1.91 -4.31 -10.61
C GLU A 66 -0.48 -3.78 -10.46
N ALA A 67 0.02 -3.77 -9.22
CA ALA A 67 1.37 -3.33 -8.92
C ALA A 67 2.40 -4.32 -9.45
N CYS A 68 3.40 -3.82 -10.17
CA CYS A 68 4.57 -4.59 -10.57
C CYS A 68 4.26 -5.87 -11.36
N GLU A 69 3.26 -5.82 -12.24
CA GLU A 69 2.92 -6.86 -13.25
C GLU A 69 4.16 -7.43 -13.98
N SER A 70 5.22 -6.62 -14.12
CA SER A 70 6.50 -7.02 -14.72
C SER A 70 7.27 -8.09 -13.94
N LEU A 71 6.95 -8.34 -12.66
CA LEU A 71 7.57 -9.38 -11.84
C LEU A 71 7.08 -10.80 -12.18
N ALA A 72 5.94 -10.95 -12.87
CA ALA A 72 5.42 -12.24 -13.32
C ALA A 72 6.05 -12.73 -14.65
N ALA A 73 7.03 -12.01 -15.20
CA ALA A 73 7.63 -12.28 -16.51
C ALA A 73 8.88 -13.18 -16.47
#